data_AF-A0AAW9ECL1-F1
#
_entry.id   AF-A0AAW9ECL1-F1
#
_cell.length_a   1.000
_cell.length_b   1.000
_cell.length_c   1.000
_cell.angle_alpha   90.00
_cell.angle_beta   90.00
_cell.angle_gamma   90.00
#
_symmetry.space_group_name_H-M   'P 1'
#
loop_
_entity.id
_entity.type
_entity.pdbx_description
1 polymer ?
#
loop_
_entity_poly.entity_id
_entity_poly.type
_entity_poly.pdbx_seq_one_letter_code
_entity_poly.pdbx_strand_id
1 'polypeptide(L)' 'ALDTAMWDTAQAKDKMDAWLSGPNANKIEVVIANNDAMAMGAVEALKAHNKSSIPVFGVDALPEALALVKSGAMAGT' A
#
# COMPACT_ATOMS: atom_id res chain seq x y z
N ALA A 1 10.27 17.04 -7.39
CA ALA A 1 8.93 16.77 -7.95
C ALA A 1 8.02 16.35 -6.80
N LEU A 2 6.71 16.62 -6.88
CA LEU A 2 5.75 16.15 -5.89
C LEU A 2 5.53 14.64 -6.11
N ASP A 3 5.82 13.82 -5.09
CA ASP A 3 5.67 12.35 -5.18
C ASP A 3 4.46 11.89 -4.37
N THR A 4 3.26 12.35 -4.79
CA THR A 4 1.99 12.11 -4.10
C THR A 4 1.05 11.28 -4.96
N ALA A 5 0.39 10.28 -4.37
CA ALA A 5 -0.58 9.42 -5.06
C ALA A 5 -1.99 10.05 -5.18
N MET A 6 -2.15 11.34 -4.85
CA MET A 6 -3.37 12.11 -5.07
C MET A 6 -4.65 11.51 -4.48
N TRP A 7 -4.54 10.80 -3.36
CA TRP A 7 -5.66 10.11 -2.69
C TRP A 7 -6.33 9.02 -3.55
N ASP A 8 -5.64 8.55 -4.59
CA ASP A 8 -6.17 7.64 -5.60
C ASP A 8 -5.49 6.26 -5.51
N THR A 9 -6.30 5.20 -5.61
CA THR A 9 -5.84 3.82 -5.50
C THR A 9 -4.88 3.43 -6.63
N ALA A 10 -5.20 3.81 -7.88
CA ALA A 10 -4.39 3.43 -9.03
C ALA A 10 -3.03 4.12 -9.00
N GLN A 11 -3.00 5.42 -8.69
CA GLN A 11 -1.75 6.16 -8.55
C GLN A 11 -0.90 5.66 -7.36
N ALA A 12 -1.52 5.24 -6.26
CA ALA A 12 -0.78 4.66 -5.13
C ALA A 12 -0.11 3.34 -5.52
N LYS A 13 -0.83 2.51 -6.28
CA LYS A 13 -0.28 1.28 -6.86
C LYS A 13 0.88 1.56 -7.81
N ASP A 14 0.69 2.44 -8.78
CA ASP A 14 1.73 2.79 -9.77
C ASP A 14 3.01 3.31 -9.10
N LYS A 15 2.88 4.14 -8.06
CA LYS A 15 4.04 4.61 -7.28
C LYS A 15 4.72 3.49 -6.54
N MET A 16 3.95 2.62 -5.87
CA MET A 16 4.51 1.51 -5.14
C MET A 16 5.22 0.52 -6.08
N ASP A 17 4.63 0.21 -7.24
CA ASP A 17 5.25 -0.62 -8.28
C ASP A 17 6.58 -0.02 -8.77
N ALA A 18 6.63 1.31 -8.97
CA ALA A 18 7.86 2.00 -9.33
C ALA A 18 8.93 1.90 -8.23
N TRP A 19 8.56 2.06 -6.95
CA TRP A 19 9.49 1.90 -5.82
C TRP A 19 9.98 0.46 -5.66
N LEU A 20 9.09 -0.53 -5.86
CA LEU A 20 9.39 -1.97 -5.79
C LEU A 20 10.19 -2.49 -6.99
N SER A 21 10.20 -1.74 -8.09
CA SER A 21 11.07 -2.00 -9.25
C SER A 21 12.41 -1.27 -9.15
N GLY A 22 12.54 -0.34 -8.20
CA GLY A 22 13.71 0.51 -8.02
C GLY A 22 14.82 -0.10 -7.15
N PRO A 23 15.97 0.59 -7.02
CA PRO A 23 17.13 0.10 -6.27
C PRO A 23 16.88 -0.04 -4.76
N ASN A 24 15.79 0.55 -4.24
CA ASN A 24 15.43 0.51 -2.83
C ASN A 24 14.34 -0.53 -2.51
N ALA A 25 13.90 -1.34 -3.48
CA ALA A 25 12.81 -2.31 -3.31
C ALA A 25 12.99 -3.24 -2.10
N ASN A 26 14.22 -3.62 -1.77
CA ASN A 26 14.54 -4.51 -0.65
C ASN A 26 14.78 -3.78 0.68
N LYS A 27 14.66 -2.45 0.70
CA LYS A 27 14.80 -1.61 1.91
C LYS A 27 13.46 -1.14 2.46
N ILE A 28 12.35 -1.41 1.78
CA ILE A 28 11.02 -1.02 2.24
C ILE A 28 10.56 -2.05 3.27
N GLU A 29 10.28 -1.59 4.48
CA GLU A 29 9.91 -2.42 5.62
C GLU A 29 8.47 -2.19 6.09
N VAL A 30 7.85 -1.07 5.69
CA VAL A 30 6.49 -0.67 6.06
C VAL A 30 5.92 0.28 5.01
N VAL A 31 4.60 0.26 4.82
CA VAL A 31 3.86 1.27 4.06
C VAL A 31 2.84 1.94 4.96
N ILE A 32 2.88 3.28 5.00
CA ILE A 32 1.88 4.10 5.69
C ILE A 32 1.25 5.00 4.64
N ALA A 33 -0.03 4.78 4.36
CA ALA A 33 -0.79 5.58 3.41
C ALA A 33 -1.74 6.52 4.15
N ASN A 34 -1.91 7.74 3.65
CA ASN A 34 -2.79 8.71 4.32
C ASN A 34 -4.27 8.32 4.30
N ASN A 35 -4.70 7.39 3.43
CA ASN A 35 -6.03 6.81 3.48
C ASN A 35 -6.06 5.34 3.03
N ASP A 36 -7.18 4.70 3.26
CA ASP A 36 -7.44 3.31 2.89
C ASP A 36 -7.38 3.07 1.38
N ALA A 37 -7.87 4.00 0.56
CA ALA A 37 -7.84 3.86 -0.91
C ALA A 37 -6.40 3.73 -1.42
N MET A 38 -5.48 4.54 -0.91
CA MET A 38 -4.06 4.46 -1.25
C MET A 38 -3.39 3.24 -0.62
N ALA A 39 -3.78 2.86 0.61
CA ALA A 39 -3.28 1.65 1.26
C ALA A 39 -3.59 0.40 0.44
N MET A 40 -4.83 0.28 -0.07
CA MET A 40 -5.25 -0.81 -0.95
C MET A 40 -4.43 -0.86 -2.24
N GLY A 41 -4.13 0.29 -2.85
CA GLY A 41 -3.25 0.37 -4.02
C GLY A 41 -1.85 -0.17 -3.73
N ALA A 42 -1.28 0.19 -2.58
CA ALA A 42 0.02 -0.33 -2.16
C ALA A 42 0.00 -1.84 -1.85
N VAL A 43 -1.08 -2.36 -1.26
CA VAL A 43 -1.27 -3.80 -1.02
C VAL A 43 -1.29 -4.58 -2.34
N GLU A 44 -1.98 -4.06 -3.36
CA GLU A 44 -1.99 -4.68 -4.69
C GLU A 44 -0.60 -4.77 -5.30
N ALA A 45 0.18 -3.68 -5.25
CA ALA A 45 1.56 -3.64 -5.73
C ALA A 45 2.45 -4.64 -4.97
N LEU A 46 2.40 -4.62 -3.63
CA LEU A 46 3.16 -5.55 -2.80
C LEU A 46 2.83 -7.01 -3.12
N LYS A 47 1.55 -7.32 -3.35
CA LYS A 47 1.12 -8.66 -3.74
C LYS A 47 1.67 -9.06 -5.12
N ALA A 48 1.62 -8.16 -6.11
CA ALA A 48 2.18 -8.41 -7.44
C ALA A 48 3.70 -8.69 -7.41
N HIS A 49 4.41 -8.06 -6.48
CA HIS A 49 5.85 -8.21 -6.29
C HIS A 49 6.25 -9.30 -5.27
N ASN A 50 5.32 -10.14 -4.80
CA ASN A 50 5.57 -11.17 -3.77
C ASN A 50 6.17 -10.63 -2.46
N LYS A 51 5.74 -9.44 -2.04
CA LYS A 51 6.18 -8.74 -0.82
C LYS A 51 5.04 -8.47 0.17
N SER A 52 3.99 -9.29 0.14
CA SER A 52 2.82 -9.16 1.03
C SER A 52 3.11 -9.29 2.53
N SER A 53 4.33 -9.64 2.94
CA SER A 53 4.76 -9.64 4.34
C SER A 53 5.06 -8.23 4.88
N ILE A 54 5.19 -7.22 4.02
CA ILE A 54 5.40 -5.83 4.44
C ILE A 54 4.08 -5.30 5.04
N PRO A 55 4.07 -4.82 6.30
CA PRO A 55 2.87 -4.26 6.91
C PRO A 55 2.43 -2.98 6.20
N VAL A 56 1.13 -2.86 5.93
CA VAL A 56 0.50 -1.70 5.29
C VAL A 56 -0.56 -1.11 6.22
N PHE A 57 -0.54 0.20 6.39
CA PHE A 57 -1.50 0.95 7.20
C PHE A 57 -2.23 1.98 6.34
N GLY A 58 -3.55 2.05 6.51
CA GLY A 58 -4.42 3.10 5.97
C GLY A 58 -5.03 3.96 7.09
N VAL A 59 -5.96 4.81 6.69
CA VAL A 59 -6.82 5.64 7.55
C VAL A 59 -8.17 5.72 6.84
N ASP A 60 -9.27 5.55 7.58
CA ASP A 60 -10.68 5.89 7.25
C ASP A 60 -11.65 4.80 7.74
N ALA A 61 -11.15 3.61 8.04
CA ALA A 61 -11.93 2.45 8.44
C ALA A 61 -13.01 2.06 7.41
N LEU A 62 -12.67 2.14 6.12
CA LEU A 62 -13.55 1.66 5.04
C LEU A 62 -13.86 0.16 5.24
N PRO A 63 -15.08 -0.29 4.90
CA PRO A 63 -15.45 -1.71 5.05
C PRO A 63 -14.47 -2.67 4.38
N GLU A 64 -13.93 -2.29 3.22
CA GLU A 64 -12.94 -3.03 2.45
C GLU A 64 -11.60 -3.11 3.19
N ALA A 65 -11.13 -2.00 3.76
CA ALA A 65 -9.89 -1.96 4.55
C ALA A 65 -10.02 -2.81 5.82
N LEU A 66 -11.16 -2.75 6.51
CA LEU A 66 -11.45 -3.60 7.66
C LEU A 66 -11.44 -5.10 7.29
N ALA A 67 -11.95 -5.46 6.10
CA ALA A 67 -11.87 -6.83 5.60
C ALA A 67 -10.43 -7.26 5.30
N LEU A 68 -9.61 -6.37 4.73
CA LEU A 68 -8.20 -6.61 4.48
C LEU A 68 -7.40 -6.75 5.79
N VAL A 69 -7.71 -5.95 6.81
CA VAL A 69 -7.12 -6.10 8.15
C VAL A 69 -7.50 -7.46 8.75
N LYS A 70 -8.77 -7.86 8.68
CA LYS A 70 -9.22 -9.18 9.17
C LYS A 70 -8.55 -10.35 8.46
N SER A 71 -8.27 -10.21 7.15
CA SER A 71 -7.56 -11.25 6.39
C SER A 71 -6.04 -11.23 6.58
N GLY A 72 -5.49 -10.22 7.25
CA GLY A 72 -4.04 -10.03 7.43
C GLY A 72 -3.34 -9.41 6.22
N ALA A 73 -4.08 -8.97 5.19
CA ALA A 73 -3.52 -8.29 4.02
C ALA A 73 -3.16 -6.82 4.30
N MET A 74 -3.78 -6.21 5.31
CA MET A 74 -3.39 -4.91 5.89
C MET A 74 -3.11 -5.09 7.38
N ALA A 75 -2.20 -4.28 7.92
CA ALA A 75 -1.85 -4.29 9.33
C ALA A 75 -2.74 -3.37 10.17
N GLY A 76 -3.33 -2.35 9.55
CA GLY A 76 -4.26 -1.43 10.21
C GLY A 76 -4.91 -0.45 9.25
N THR A 77 -5.95 0.22 9.76
CA THR A 77 -6.78 1.24 9.11
C THR A 77 -7.30 2.20 10.19
#